data_AF-A0A9W8QWQ8-F1
#
_entry.id   AF-A0A9W8QWQ8-F1
#
_cell.length_a   1.000
_cell.length_b   1.000
_cell.length_c   1.000
_cell.angle_alpha   90.00
_cell.angle_beta   90.00
_cell.angle_gamma   90.00
#
_symmetry.space_group_name_H-M   'P 1'
#
loop_
_entity.id
_entity.type
_entity.pdbx_description
1 polymer ?
#
loop_
_entity_poly.entity_id
_entity_poly.type
_entity_poly.pdbx_seq_one_letter_code
_entity_poly.pdbx_strand_id
1 'polypeptide(L)'
;MAEYAYMSEAKQEWLDFAAKAPPPLQGSLEFLRTSMARTKAAMNEKTPMPRESLEVEDLSVPVRDGAQIAVRFYKPRGAVDLPVVVM
;
A
#
# COMPACT_ATOMS: atom_id res chain seq x y z
N MET A 1 -11.29 32.38 8.27
CA MET A 1 -11.64 30.98 8.59
C MET A 1 -12.48 30.32 7.46
N ALA A 2 -12.35 30.74 6.19
CA ALA A 2 -13.19 30.23 5.08
C ALA A 2 -12.42 29.45 4.01
N GLU A 3 -11.08 29.34 4.12
CA GLU A 3 -10.23 28.86 3.02
C GLU A 3 -10.17 27.33 2.83
N TYR A 4 -10.83 26.53 3.68
CA TYR A 4 -10.79 25.07 3.56
C TYR A 4 -12.17 24.39 3.57
N ALA A 5 -13.26 25.16 3.50
CA ALA A 5 -14.62 24.59 3.49
C ALA A 5 -14.86 23.61 2.31
N TYR A 6 -14.27 23.89 1.15
CA TYR A 6 -14.35 23.00 -0.03
C TYR A 6 -13.63 21.65 0.16
N MET A 7 -12.74 21.52 1.16
CA MET A 7 -12.09 20.25 1.51
C MET A 7 -12.95 19.39 2.45
N SER A 8 -14.02 19.96 3.00
CA SER A 8 -14.93 19.25 3.93
C SER A 8 -16.08 18.53 3.22
N GLU A 9 -16.36 18.89 1.98
CA GLU A 9 -17.39 18.23 1.18
C GLU A 9 -16.81 17.02 0.45
N ALA A 10 -17.41 15.85 0.67
CA ALA A 10 -17.04 14.64 -0.05
C ALA A 10 -17.33 14.84 -1.54
N LYS A 11 -16.29 14.78 -2.37
CA LYS A 11 -16.46 14.90 -3.82
C LYS A 11 -17.36 13.77 -4.33
N GLN A 12 -18.22 14.08 -5.30
CA GLN A 12 -19.18 13.15 -5.86
C GLN A 12 -18.53 11.85 -6.36
N GLU A 13 -17.32 11.93 -6.93
CA GLU A 13 -16.54 10.77 -7.38
C GLU A 13 -16.30 9.73 -6.27
N TRP A 14 -16.07 10.17 -5.03
CA TRP A 14 -15.83 9.29 -3.89
C TRP A 14 -17.13 8.71 -3.35
N LEU A 15 -18.22 9.47 -3.39
CA LEU A 15 -19.56 9.00 -3.03
C LEU A 15 -20.02 7.90 -3.99
N ASP A 16 -19.82 8.11 -5.29
CA ASP A 16 -20.17 7.14 -6.34
C ASP A 16 -19.31 5.88 -6.26
N PHE A 17 -18.04 6.02 -5.89
CA PHE A 17 -17.15 4.89 -5.62
C PHE A 17 -17.62 4.10 -4.39
N ALA A 18 -17.88 4.78 -3.27
CA ALA A 18 -18.32 4.15 -2.03
C ALA A 18 -19.66 3.42 -2.19
N ALA A 19 -20.59 3.98 -2.97
CA ALA A 19 -21.89 3.36 -3.27
C ALA A 19 -21.76 2.03 -4.03
N LYS A 20 -20.64 1.80 -4.74
CA LYS A 20 -20.35 0.58 -5.50
C LYS A 20 -19.42 -0.38 -4.74
N ALA A 21 -18.95 0.00 -3.55
CA ALA A 21 -18.02 -0.81 -2.79
C ALA A 21 -18.70 -2.11 -2.34
N PRO A 22 -18.02 -3.27 -2.47
CA PRO A 22 -18.56 -4.52 -1.94
C PRO A 22 -18.67 -4.44 -0.41
N PRO A 23 -19.58 -5.20 0.21
CA PRO A 23 -19.69 -5.25 1.65
C PRO A 23 -18.37 -5.75 2.29
N PRO A 24 -18.07 -5.37 3.54
CA PRO A 24 -16.89 -5.85 4.24
C PRO A 24 -16.86 -7.38 4.29
N LEU A 25 -15.69 -7.97 4.03
CA LEU A 25 -15.49 -9.41 4.13
C LEU A 25 -15.61 -9.85 5.60
N GLN A 26 -16.32 -10.94 5.83
CA GLN A 26 -16.50 -11.55 7.15
C GLN A 26 -15.98 -12.99 7.12
N GLY A 27 -15.34 -13.44 8.20
CA GLY A 27 -14.83 -14.80 8.30
C GLY A 27 -13.67 -14.94 9.29
N SER A 28 -13.01 -16.10 9.26
CA SER A 28 -11.82 -16.35 10.08
C SER A 28 -10.64 -15.48 9.63
N LEU A 29 -9.67 -15.27 10.52
CA LEU A 29 -8.46 -14.50 10.21
C LEU A 29 -7.69 -15.07 9.00
N GLU A 30 -7.64 -16.39 8.88
CA GLU A 30 -6.99 -17.08 7.75
C GLU A 30 -7.71 -16.82 6.42
N PHE A 31 -9.05 -16.89 6.44
CA PHE A 31 -9.87 -16.56 5.28
C PHE A 31 -9.66 -15.11 4.84
N LEU A 32 -9.62 -14.17 5.79
CA LEU A 32 -9.41 -12.76 5.50
C LEU A 32 -8.01 -12.50 4.91
N ARG A 33 -6.96 -13.12 5.48
CA ARG A 33 -5.58 -13.01 4.95
C ARG A 33 -5.48 -13.53 3.51
N THR A 34 -6.07 -14.68 3.25
CA THR A 34 -6.06 -15.32 1.92
C THR A 34 -6.82 -14.47 0.90
N SER A 35 -8.00 -13.98 1.28
CA SER A 35 -8.82 -13.12 0.43
C SER A 35 -8.10 -11.80 0.10
N MET A 36 -7.47 -11.17 1.10
CA MET A 36 -6.67 -9.96 0.90
C MET A 36 -5.46 -10.20 -0.02
N ALA A 37 -4.75 -11.31 0.16
CA ALA A 37 -3.62 -11.66 -0.70
C ALA A 37 -4.05 -11.85 -2.16
N ARG A 38 -5.18 -12.52 -2.39
CA ARG A 38 -5.77 -12.71 -3.73
C ARG A 38 -6.17 -11.38 -4.37
N THR A 39 -6.86 -10.51 -3.64
CA THR A 39 -7.25 -9.19 -4.14
C THR A 39 -6.03 -8.34 -4.50
N LYS A 40 -4.99 -8.35 -3.66
CA LYS A 40 -3.72 -7.66 -3.93
C LYS A 40 -3.04 -8.20 -5.19
N ALA A 41 -3.01 -9.52 -5.38
CA ALA A 41 -2.44 -10.14 -6.56
C ALA A 41 -3.18 -9.72 -7.85
N ALA A 42 -4.51 -9.75 -7.83
CA ALA A 42 -5.34 -9.32 -8.97
C ALA A 42 -5.16 -7.82 -9.28
N MET A 43 -4.98 -6.99 -8.25
CA MET A 43 -4.68 -5.56 -8.44
C MET A 43 -3.30 -5.35 -9.08
N ASN A 44 -2.28 -6.07 -8.60
CA ASN A 44 -0.92 -5.98 -9.15
C ASN A 44 -0.85 -6.46 -10.61
N GLU A 45 -1.70 -7.39 -11.03
CA GLU A 45 -1.80 -7.82 -12.43
C GLU A 45 -2.34 -6.70 -13.32
N LYS A 46 -3.37 -5.98 -12.85
CA LYS A 46 -3.96 -4.84 -13.57
C LYS A 46 -3.08 -3.60 -13.55
N THR A 47 -2.31 -3.42 -12.48
CA THR A 47 -1.43 -2.27 -12.27
C THR A 47 -0.04 -2.78 -11.90
N PRO A 48 0.75 -3.26 -12.87
CA PRO A 48 2.07 -3.78 -12.60
C PRO A 48 2.98 -2.66 -12.08
N MET A 49 3.78 -2.97 -11.05
CA MET A 49 4.84 -2.04 -10.63
C MET A 49 5.88 -1.89 -11.75
N PRO A 50 6.40 -0.67 -11.99
CA PRO A 50 7.46 -0.43 -12.97
C PRO A 50 8.80 -0.95 -12.44
N ARG A 51 8.97 -2.28 -12.47
CA ARG A 51 10.16 -2.98 -11.93
C ARG A 51 11.44 -2.66 -12.70
N GLU A 52 11.34 -2.21 -13.94
CA GLU A 52 12.50 -1.93 -14.79
C GLU A 52 13.29 -0.71 -14.33
N SER A 53 12.63 0.27 -13.70
CA SER A 53 13.24 1.48 -13.17
C SER A 53 13.61 1.38 -11.68
N LEU A 54 13.29 0.26 -11.02
CA LEU A 54 13.45 0.08 -9.58
C LEU A 54 14.41 -1.08 -9.27
N GLU A 55 15.32 -0.84 -8.33
CA GLU A 55 16.00 -1.84 -7.54
C GLU A 55 15.10 -2.19 -6.34
N VAL A 56 14.87 -3.47 -6.10
CA VAL A 56 14.04 -3.97 -5.00
C VAL A 56 14.85 -4.96 -4.19
N GLU A 57 14.97 -4.72 -2.90
CA GLU A 57 15.75 -5.55 -1.98
C GLU A 57 14.90 -5.91 -0.76
N ASP A 58 14.92 -7.19 -0.37
CA ASP A 58 14.29 -7.64 0.86
C ASP A 58 15.35 -7.69 1.97
N LEU A 59 15.14 -6.88 3.01
CA LEU A 59 16.04 -6.71 4.14
C LEU A 59 15.41 -7.29 5.41
N SER A 60 16.26 -7.78 6.32
CA SER A 60 15.86 -8.18 7.67
C SER A 60 16.48 -7.22 8.66
N VAL A 61 15.66 -6.43 9.35
CA VAL A 61 16.11 -5.41 10.29
C VAL A 61 15.96 -5.94 11.72
N PRO A 62 17.05 -6.01 12.50
CA PRO A 62 16.98 -6.39 13.90
C PRO A 62 16.29 -5.30 14.73
N VAL A 63 15.43 -5.71 15.66
CA VAL A 63 14.81 -4.84 16.65
C VAL A 63 15.29 -5.17 18.07
N ARG A 64 15.03 -4.25 19.02
CA ARG A 64 15.64 -4.26 20.37
C ARG A 64 15.33 -5.51 21.19
N ASP A 65 14.22 -6.17 20.93
CA ASP A 65 13.77 -7.40 21.60
C ASP A 65 14.35 -8.67 20.96
N GLY A 66 15.23 -8.54 19.97
CA GLY A 66 15.83 -9.67 19.25
C GLY A 66 14.98 -10.21 18.11
N ALA A 67 13.77 -9.67 17.89
CA ALA A 67 12.99 -10.00 16.71
C ALA A 67 13.60 -9.40 15.43
N GLN A 68 13.12 -9.87 14.28
CA GLN A 68 13.53 -9.41 12.96
C GLN A 68 12.30 -8.92 12.20
N ILE A 69 12.39 -7.72 11.62
CA ILE A 69 11.34 -7.18 10.76
C ILE A 69 11.80 -7.29 9.31
N ALA A 70 10.99 -7.99 8.51
CA ALA A 70 11.19 -8.03 7.06
C ALA A 70 10.75 -6.70 6.45
N VAL A 71 11.65 -6.03 5.74
CA VAL A 71 11.41 -4.75 5.05
C VAL A 71 11.72 -4.93 3.58
N ARG A 72 10.86 -4.42 2.71
CA ARG A 72 11.15 -4.34 1.28
C ARG A 72 11.59 -2.93 0.92
N PHE A 73 12.84 -2.78 0.51
CA PHE A 73 13.43 -1.53 0.10
C PHE A 73 13.26 -1.34 -1.41
N TYR A 74 12.81 -0.15 -1.81
CA TYR A 74 12.58 0.23 -3.20
C TYR A 74 13.46 1.44 -3.53
N LYS A 75 14.34 1.31 -4.53
CA LYS A 75 15.29 2.36 -4.92
C LYS A 75 15.23 2.62 -6.43
N PRO A 76 15.17 3.88 -6.90
CA PRO A 76 15.34 4.17 -8.31
C PRO A 76 16.74 3.76 -8.79
N ARG A 77 16.82 3.08 -9.94
CA ARG A 77 18.10 2.69 -10.54
C ARG A 77 18.97 3.91 -10.83
N GLY A 78 20.26 3.81 -10.51
CA GLY A 78 21.25 4.85 -10.79
C GLY A 78 21.18 6.10 -9.90
N ALA A 79 20.24 6.15 -8.94
CA ALA A 79 20.20 7.22 -7.95
C ALA A 79 21.16 6.94 -6.77
N VAL A 80 21.79 7.99 -6.27
CA VAL A 80 22.69 7.96 -5.11
C VAL A 80 22.24 9.05 -4.13
N ASP A 81 22.33 8.78 -2.82
CA ASP A 81 22.04 9.73 -1.73
C ASP A 81 20.65 10.39 -1.74
N LEU A 82 19.61 9.57 -1.85
CA LEU A 82 18.22 10.02 -1.67
C LEU A 82 17.75 9.87 -0.22
N PRO A 83 16.87 10.77 0.27
CA PRO A 83 16.21 10.59 1.56
C PRO A 83 15.34 9.32 1.53
N VAL A 84 15.35 8.59 2.64
CA VAL A 84 14.57 7.36 2.82
C VAL A 84 13.20 7.68 3.41
N VAL A 85 12.15 7.17 2.81
CA VAL A 85 10.77 7.23 3.33
C VAL A 85 10.39 5.85 3.85
N VAL A 86 9.86 5.79 5.08
CA VAL A 86 9.35 4.56 5.71
C VAL A 86 7.82 4.59 5.67
N MET A 87 7.20 3.52 5.14
CA MET A 87 5.75 3.38 4.93
C MET A 87 5.19 2.17 5.66
#